data_AF-A0AAW6ITT0-F1
#
_entry.id   AF-A0AAW6ITT0-F1
#
_cell.length_a   1.000
_cell.length_b   1.000
_cell.length_c   1.000
_cell.angle_alpha   90.00
_cell.angle_beta   90.00
_cell.angle_gamma   90.00
#
_symmetry.space_group_name_H-M   'P 1'
#
loop_
_entity.id
_entity.type
_entity.pdbx_description
1 polymer ?
#
loop_
_entity_poly.entity_id
_entity_poly.type
_entity_poly.pdbx_seq_one_letter_code
_entity_poly.pdbx_strand_id
1 'polypeptide(L)'
;MFNALPDEWDTAILTLLMDKVNVSVVMHQKYLDKNDFTNYKYFSVNKRNGLAYESKASDAFYALYHLMQKNENDVPWNKARVEITSQGDFSIDFKYDKDFALYKSLDIDSQEYEDLEIDVINKIKSWDGLPGSYPKYWAKTQ
;
A
#
# COMPACT_ATOMS: atom_id res chain seq x y z
N MET A 1 8.53 9.61 7.14
CA MET A 1 9.27 8.35 6.94
C MET A 1 10.64 8.39 7.60
N PHE A 2 11.54 9.32 7.24
CA PHE A 2 12.89 9.46 7.84
C PHE A 2 12.96 9.25 9.36
N ASN A 3 12.16 9.99 10.14
CA ASN A 3 12.17 9.92 11.61
C ASN A 3 11.69 8.59 12.22
N ALA A 4 11.24 7.64 11.39
CA ALA A 4 10.77 6.32 11.82
C ALA A 4 11.72 5.18 11.43
N LEU A 5 12.80 5.51 10.71
CA LEU A 5 13.85 4.57 10.32
C LEU A 5 14.94 4.55 11.39
N PRO A 6 15.69 3.43 11.52
CA PRO A 6 16.88 3.39 12.38
C PRO A 6 17.99 4.29 11.80
N ASP A 7 19.13 4.39 12.50
CA ASP A 7 20.26 5.19 12.02
C ASP A 7 20.93 4.55 10.78
N GLU A 8 21.01 3.23 10.73
CA GLU A 8 21.63 2.47 9.64
C GLU A 8 20.58 1.89 8.69
N TRP A 9 20.28 2.63 7.61
CA TRP A 9 19.42 2.20 6.53
C TRP A 9 19.92 2.77 5.19
N ASP A 10 19.54 2.12 4.10
CA ASP A 10 19.88 2.58 2.75
C ASP A 10 18.64 3.00 1.95
N THR A 11 17.68 2.09 1.79
CA THR A 11 16.46 2.33 1.01
C THR A 11 15.23 1.95 1.85
N ALA A 12 14.19 2.78 1.86
CA ALA A 12 12.94 2.50 2.55
C ALA A 12 11.74 2.64 1.62
N ILE A 13 10.81 1.69 1.75
CA ILE A 13 9.60 1.59 0.93
C ILE A 13 8.38 1.64 1.85
N LEU A 14 7.47 2.55 1.53
CA LEU A 14 6.11 2.64 2.08
C LEU A 14 5.12 2.38 0.95
N THR A 15 4.46 1.23 0.98
CA THR A 15 3.33 0.94 0.08
C THR A 15 2.03 1.21 0.81
N LEU A 16 1.20 2.06 0.23
CA LEU A 16 -0.14 2.35 0.71
C LEU A 16 -1.18 1.72 -0.19
N LEU A 17 -2.16 1.04 0.42
CA LEU A 17 -3.37 0.56 -0.22
C LEU A 17 -4.54 1.40 0.30
N MET A 18 -5.24 2.06 -0.61
CA MET A 18 -6.41 2.88 -0.29
C MET A 18 -7.61 1.97 -0.10
N ASP A 19 -7.97 1.65 1.15
CA ASP A 19 -9.13 0.80 1.44
C ASP A 19 -10.42 1.61 1.27
N LYS A 20 -10.57 2.69 2.03
CA LYS A 20 -11.65 3.67 1.86
C LYS A 20 -11.11 5.08 2.02
N VAL A 21 -11.31 5.91 0.98
CA VAL A 21 -10.84 7.29 0.95
C VAL A 21 -11.34 8.05 2.19
N ASN A 22 -10.45 8.79 2.84
CA ASN A 22 -10.67 9.55 4.09
C ASN A 22 -11.02 8.70 5.32
N VAL A 23 -11.00 7.38 5.25
CA VAL A 23 -11.42 6.49 6.35
C VAL A 23 -10.34 5.49 6.71
N SER A 24 -9.92 4.66 5.77
CA SER A 24 -8.99 3.55 6.02
C SER A 24 -7.96 3.41 4.91
N VAL A 25 -6.72 3.16 5.33
CA VAL A 25 -5.60 2.76 4.46
C VAL A 25 -4.83 1.63 5.12
N VAL A 26 -4.24 0.77 4.31
CA VAL A 26 -3.27 -0.23 4.75
C VAL A 26 -1.88 0.24 4.33
N MET A 27 -0.92 0.16 5.24
CA MET A 27 0.47 0.57 4.98
C MET A 27 1.43 -0.59 5.22
N HIS A 28 2.13 -1.00 4.16
CA HIS A 28 3.24 -1.96 4.23
C HIS A 28 4.57 -1.20 4.20
N GLN A 29 5.44 -1.52 5.15
CA GLN A 29 6.56 -0.65 5.52
C GLN A 29 7.81 -1.47 5.71
N LYS A 30 8.81 -1.26 4.85
CA LYS A 30 10.05 -2.02 4.89
C LYS A 30 11.25 -1.20 4.47
N TYR A 31 12.44 -1.57 4.92
CA TYR A 31 13.69 -0.93 4.55
C TYR A 31 14.82 -1.95 4.38
N LEU A 32 15.83 -1.59 3.60
CA LEU A 32 17.11 -2.28 3.51
C LEU A 32 18.11 -1.62 4.46
N ASP A 33 18.86 -2.46 5.16
CA ASP A 33 19.95 -2.01 6.02
C ASP A 33 21.15 -1.62 5.15
N LYS A 34 21.92 -0.62 5.59
CA LYS A 34 23.12 -0.18 4.87
C LYS A 34 24.20 -1.27 4.79
N ASN A 35 24.17 -2.23 5.71
CA ASN A 35 25.11 -3.34 5.78
C ASN A 35 24.50 -4.67 5.29
N ASP A 36 23.19 -4.72 5.00
CA ASP A 36 22.50 -5.89 4.44
C ASP A 36 21.45 -5.45 3.40
N PHE A 37 21.88 -5.50 2.13
CA PHE A 37 21.06 -5.15 0.97
C PHE A 37 20.19 -6.30 0.46
N THR A 38 20.22 -7.47 1.11
CA THR A 38 19.51 -8.66 0.64
C THR A 38 18.19 -8.90 1.36
N ASN A 39 18.07 -8.41 2.60
CA ASN A 39 16.91 -8.66 3.44
C ASN A 39 16.19 -7.38 3.85
N TYR A 40 14.92 -7.30 3.49
CA TYR A 40 14.05 -6.24 3.98
C TYR A 40 13.73 -6.44 5.46
N LYS A 41 13.89 -5.39 6.24
CA LYS A 41 13.45 -5.25 7.63
C LYS A 41 12.18 -4.41 7.69
N TYR A 42 11.41 -4.52 8.77
CA TYR A 42 10.16 -3.77 8.95
C TYR A 42 10.36 -2.54 9.82
N PHE A 43 9.64 -1.46 9.49
CA PHE A 43 9.53 -0.27 10.33
C PHE A 43 8.07 0.20 10.39
N SER A 44 7.78 1.24 11.17
CA SER A 44 6.46 1.86 11.19
C SER A 44 6.57 3.36 11.32
N VAL A 45 6.02 4.11 10.37
CA VAL A 45 5.86 5.56 10.42
C VAL A 45 5.12 6.02 11.66
N ASN A 46 4.25 5.16 12.21
CA ASN A 46 3.51 5.39 13.44
C ASN A 46 4.27 4.94 14.70
N LYS A 47 5.58 4.77 14.61
CA LYS A 47 6.46 4.55 15.75
C LYS A 47 7.67 5.47 15.69
N ARG A 48 8.11 5.94 16.85
CA ARG A 48 9.38 6.65 17.03
C ARG A 48 10.06 6.12 18.27
N ASN A 49 11.30 5.66 18.15
CA ASN A 49 12.07 5.06 19.26
C ASN A 49 11.28 3.98 20.01
N GLY A 50 10.54 3.15 19.27
CA GLY A 50 9.70 2.07 19.83
C GLY A 50 8.35 2.50 20.40
N LEU A 51 8.11 3.81 20.58
CA LEU A 51 6.86 4.36 21.10
C LEU A 51 5.86 4.66 20.00
N ALA A 52 4.56 4.56 20.31
CA ALA A 52 3.50 4.96 19.40
C ALA A 52 3.62 6.44 19.02
N TYR A 53 3.42 6.74 17.74
CA TYR A 53 3.49 8.08 17.18
C TYR A 53 2.43 8.26 16.10
N GLU A 54 1.80 9.43 16.03
CA GLU A 54 0.82 9.74 15.00
C GLU A 54 1.49 10.46 13.84
N SER A 55 1.79 9.72 12.77
CA SER A 55 2.56 10.26 11.64
C SER A 55 1.79 11.17 10.69
N LYS A 56 0.46 11.14 10.74
CA LYS A 56 -0.44 11.75 9.74
C LYS A 56 -0.16 11.30 8.30
N ALA A 57 0.51 10.16 8.12
CA ALA A 57 0.81 9.64 6.79
C ALA A 57 -0.48 9.39 5.99
N SER A 58 -1.50 8.78 6.60
CA SER A 58 -2.82 8.59 5.99
C SER A 58 -3.40 9.90 5.44
N ASP A 59 -3.35 10.96 6.23
CA ASP A 59 -3.93 12.27 5.89
C ASP A 59 -3.20 12.88 4.69
N ALA A 60 -1.87 12.75 4.64
CA ALA A 60 -1.07 13.20 3.51
C ALA A 60 -1.45 12.45 2.22
N PHE A 61 -1.69 11.13 2.29
CA PHE A 61 -2.14 10.37 1.14
C PHE A 61 -3.57 10.67 0.72
N TYR A 62 -4.47 10.96 1.65
CA TYR A 62 -5.81 11.45 1.31
C TYR A 62 -5.73 12.81 0.60
N ALA A 63 -4.93 13.75 1.11
CA ALA A 63 -4.73 15.04 0.47
C ALA A 63 -4.16 14.89 -0.95
N LEU A 64 -3.21 13.97 -1.13
CA LEU A 64 -2.62 13.66 -2.43
C LEU A 64 -3.63 13.01 -3.39
N TYR A 65 -4.49 12.13 -2.88
CA TYR A 65 -5.59 11.54 -3.65
C TYR A 65 -6.51 12.64 -4.19
N HIS A 66 -6.97 13.55 -3.33
CA HIS A 66 -7.87 14.65 -3.72
C HIS A 66 -7.20 15.64 -4.66
N LEU A 67 -5.91 15.92 -4.49
CA LEU A 67 -5.14 16.79 -5.38
C LEU A 67 -5.09 16.23 -6.82
N MET A 68 -4.99 14.91 -6.95
CA MET A 68 -4.93 14.22 -8.24
C MET A 68 -6.32 13.95 -8.84
N GLN A 69 -7.39 14.08 -8.05
CA GLN A 69 -8.75 13.83 -8.47
C GLN A 69 -9.25 14.98 -9.35
N LYS A 70 -9.63 14.67 -10.60
CA LYS A 70 -10.09 15.69 -11.55
C LYS A 70 -11.54 16.12 -11.32
N ASN A 71 -12.37 15.21 -10.81
CA ASN A 71 -13.77 15.43 -10.48
C ASN A 71 -14.27 14.33 -9.53
N GLU A 72 -15.50 14.45 -9.03
CA GLU A 72 -16.10 13.55 -8.04
C GLU A 72 -16.16 12.06 -8.46
N ASN A 73 -16.19 11.76 -9.75
CA ASN A 73 -16.26 10.40 -10.28
C ASN A 73 -14.88 9.83 -10.64
N ASP A 74 -13.83 10.63 -10.55
CA ASP A 74 -12.47 10.22 -10.87
C ASP A 74 -11.84 9.46 -9.69
N VAL A 75 -11.19 8.34 -9.99
CA VAL A 75 -10.43 7.52 -9.03
C VAL A 75 -8.97 7.51 -9.49
N PRO A 76 -8.16 8.49 -9.05
CA PRO A 76 -6.82 8.70 -9.61
C PRO A 76 -5.87 7.52 -9.35
N TRP A 77 -6.03 6.82 -8.23
CA TRP A 77 -5.27 5.62 -7.87
C TRP A 77 -5.91 4.91 -6.69
N ASN A 78 -5.56 3.64 -6.44
CA ASN A 78 -5.92 2.93 -5.21
C ASN A 78 -4.72 2.28 -4.52
N LYS A 79 -3.53 2.39 -5.10
CA LYS A 79 -2.25 2.07 -4.48
C LYS A 79 -1.23 3.16 -4.77
N ALA A 80 -0.40 3.46 -3.78
CA ALA A 80 0.75 4.34 -3.91
C ALA A 80 1.99 3.66 -3.30
N ARG A 81 3.17 3.92 -3.86
CA ARG A 81 4.44 3.45 -3.32
C ARG A 81 5.40 4.61 -3.24
N VAL A 82 5.89 4.88 -2.05
CA VAL A 82 6.97 5.86 -1.81
C VAL A 82 8.24 5.08 -1.56
N GLU A 83 9.28 5.40 -2.31
CA GLU A 83 10.63 4.90 -2.09
C GLU A 83 11.53 6.09 -1.75
N ILE A 84 12.32 5.95 -0.69
CA ILE A 84 13.29 6.97 -0.27
C ILE A 84 14.66 6.33 -0.07
N THR A 85 15.72 7.08 -0.35
CA THR A 85 17.10 6.68 -0.06
C THR A 85 17.64 7.45 1.14
N SER A 86 18.68 6.90 1.78
CA SER A 86 19.39 7.52 2.90
C SER A 86 20.03 8.86 2.55
N GLN A 87 20.20 9.15 1.26
CA GLN A 87 20.74 10.39 0.74
C GLN A 87 19.68 11.50 0.55
N GLY A 88 18.41 11.18 0.73
CA GLY A 88 17.30 12.14 0.59
C GLY A 88 16.59 12.10 -0.75
N ASP A 89 17.02 11.24 -1.69
CA ASP A 89 16.28 11.02 -2.94
C ASP A 89 14.97 10.32 -2.64
N PHE A 90 13.93 10.66 -3.39
CA PHE A 90 12.64 9.96 -3.30
C PHE A 90 11.92 9.87 -4.63
N SER A 91 11.09 8.84 -4.74
CA SER A 91 10.12 8.66 -5.81
C SER A 91 8.76 8.27 -5.24
N ILE A 92 7.71 8.60 -5.99
CA ILE A 92 6.35 8.20 -5.67
C ILE A 92 5.70 7.64 -6.93
N ASP A 93 5.28 6.39 -6.85
CA ASP A 93 4.53 5.72 -7.90
C ASP A 93 3.06 5.58 -7.47
N PHE A 94 2.15 5.71 -8.44
CA PHE A 94 0.72 5.49 -8.24
C PHE A 94 0.22 4.48 -9.25
N LYS A 95 -0.74 3.66 -8.83
CA LYS A 95 -1.49 2.83 -9.78
C LYS A 95 -2.94 2.63 -9.35
N TYR A 96 -3.78 2.39 -10.35
CA TYR A 96 -5.10 1.85 -10.16
C TYR A 96 -5.09 0.34 -10.43
N ASP A 97 -5.25 -0.44 -9.36
CA ASP A 97 -5.28 -1.89 -9.40
C ASP A 97 -6.74 -2.38 -9.39
N LYS A 98 -7.20 -2.89 -10.54
CA LYS A 98 -8.59 -3.34 -10.72
C LYS A 98 -8.95 -4.49 -9.80
N ASP A 99 -8.01 -5.40 -9.54
CA ASP A 99 -8.27 -6.57 -8.70
C ASP A 99 -8.37 -6.15 -7.23
N PHE A 100 -7.57 -5.18 -6.80
CA PHE A 100 -7.75 -4.59 -5.48
C PHE A 100 -9.09 -3.85 -5.35
N ALA A 101 -9.51 -3.10 -6.38
CA ALA A 101 -10.81 -2.44 -6.37
C ALA A 101 -11.97 -3.44 -6.26
N LEU A 102 -11.90 -4.55 -7.00
CA LEU A 102 -12.91 -5.61 -6.96
C LEU A 102 -12.91 -6.33 -5.61
N TYR A 103 -11.74 -6.69 -5.07
CA TYR A 103 -11.62 -7.34 -3.76
C TYR A 103 -12.32 -6.54 -2.66
N LYS A 104 -12.13 -5.22 -2.64
CA LYS A 104 -12.78 -4.34 -1.65
C LYS A 104 -14.30 -4.20 -1.83
N SER A 105 -14.82 -4.56 -3.00
CA SER A 105 -16.26 -4.52 -3.27
C SER A 105 -16.98 -5.82 -2.90
N LEU A 106 -16.22 -6.88 -2.58
CA LEU A 106 -16.80 -8.13 -2.09
C LEU A 106 -17.42 -7.90 -0.72
N ASP A 107 -18.57 -8.55 -0.51
CA ASP A 107 -19.15 -8.67 0.81
C ASP A 107 -18.35 -9.73 1.60
N ILE A 108 -17.99 -9.43 2.84
CA ILE A 108 -17.17 -10.30 3.68
C ILE A 108 -17.88 -11.62 4.02
N ASP A 109 -19.22 -11.60 3.99
CA ASP A 109 -20.07 -12.76 4.25
C ASP A 109 -20.47 -13.49 2.94
N SER A 110 -19.87 -13.13 1.80
CA SER A 110 -20.17 -13.72 0.51
C SER A 110 -19.33 -14.97 0.25
N GLN A 111 -19.89 -15.94 -0.49
CA GLN A 111 -19.16 -17.15 -0.89
C GLN A 111 -17.91 -16.78 -1.70
N GLU A 112 -17.98 -15.74 -2.54
CA GLU A 112 -16.83 -15.28 -3.33
C GLU A 112 -15.67 -14.79 -2.44
N TYR A 113 -15.97 -14.20 -1.28
CA TYR A 113 -14.96 -13.82 -0.30
C TYR A 113 -14.40 -15.05 0.45
N GLU A 114 -15.26 -16.01 0.81
CA GLU A 114 -14.82 -17.26 1.45
C GLU A 114 -13.92 -18.12 0.54
N ASP A 115 -14.21 -18.14 -0.77
CA ASP A 115 -13.47 -18.90 -1.77
C ASP A 115 -12.10 -18.26 -2.13
N LEU A 116 -11.84 -17.04 -1.67
CA LEU A 116 -10.55 -16.38 -1.90
C LEU A 116 -9.45 -17.00 -1.04
N GLU A 117 -8.50 -17.65 -1.70
CA GLU A 117 -7.31 -18.15 -1.02
C GLU A 117 -6.48 -17.00 -0.44
N ILE A 118 -5.90 -17.23 0.74
CA ILE A 118 -5.08 -16.22 1.42
C ILE A 118 -3.91 -15.73 0.56
N ASP A 119 -3.33 -16.60 -0.27
CA ASP A 119 -2.24 -16.25 -1.19
C ASP A 119 -2.70 -15.33 -2.32
N VAL A 120 -3.95 -15.47 -2.77
CA VAL A 120 -4.57 -14.57 -3.74
C VAL A 120 -4.79 -13.21 -3.10
N ILE A 121 -5.32 -13.17 -1.88
CA ILE A 121 -5.51 -11.92 -1.12
C ILE A 121 -4.16 -11.21 -0.91
N ASN A 122 -3.12 -11.95 -0.52
CA ASN A 122 -1.78 -11.40 -0.32
C ASN A 122 -1.20 -10.83 -1.63
N LYS A 123 -1.38 -11.51 -2.76
CA LYS A 123 -0.97 -10.98 -4.07
C LYS A 123 -1.77 -9.74 -4.46
N ILE A 124 -3.09 -9.75 -4.26
CA ILE A 124 -3.94 -8.57 -4.49
C ILE A 124 -3.50 -7.40 -3.62
N LYS A 125 -3.08 -7.61 -2.38
CA LYS A 125 -2.57 -6.57 -1.47
C LYS A 125 -1.11 -6.19 -1.73
N SER A 126 -0.36 -6.97 -2.51
CA SER A 126 1.00 -6.63 -2.89
C SER A 126 1.05 -5.42 -3.85
N TRP A 127 2.23 -4.82 -3.98
CA TRP A 127 2.46 -3.78 -4.98
C TRP A 127 2.30 -4.33 -6.40
N ASP A 128 2.78 -5.54 -6.69
CA ASP A 128 2.73 -6.08 -8.05
C ASP A 128 1.29 -6.43 -8.47
N GLY A 129 0.48 -6.93 -7.52
CA GLY A 129 -0.89 -7.36 -7.79
C GLY A 129 -0.94 -8.78 -8.36
N LEU A 130 -2.09 -9.14 -8.93
CA LEU A 130 -2.22 -10.40 -9.68
C LEU A 130 -1.68 -10.23 -11.11
N PRO A 131 -1.11 -11.29 -11.71
CA PRO A 131 -0.84 -11.30 -13.15
C PRO A 131 -2.12 -11.04 -13.95
N GLY A 132 -2.03 -10.29 -15.05
CA GLY A 132 -3.21 -9.97 -15.87
C GLY A 132 -3.94 -11.19 -16.44
N SER A 133 -3.25 -12.33 -16.56
CA SER A 133 -3.81 -13.62 -17.00
C SER A 133 -4.40 -14.47 -15.87
N TYR A 134 -4.35 -14.01 -14.61
CA TYR A 134 -4.82 -14.78 -13.48
C TYR A 134 -6.35 -14.96 -13.54
N PRO A 135 -6.87 -16.19 -13.41
CA PRO A 135 -8.31 -16.43 -13.47
C PRO A 135 -9.00 -15.84 -12.25
N LYS A 136 -10.00 -14.98 -12.48
CA LYS A 136 -10.75 -14.30 -11.42
C LYS A 136 -12.03 -15.06 -11.13
N TYR A 137 -11.89 -16.28 -10.63
CA TYR A 137 -13.02 -17.17 -10.32
C TYR A 137 -13.99 -16.57 -9.28
N TRP A 138 -13.50 -15.61 -8.48
CA TRP A 138 -14.23 -14.83 -7.47
C TRP A 138 -14.85 -13.54 -8.02
N ALA A 139 -14.52 -13.14 -9.26
CA ALA A 139 -15.16 -12.02 -9.94
C ALA A 139 -16.40 -12.55 -10.65
N LYS A 140 -17.59 -12.05 -10.30
CA LYS A 140 -18.80 -12.33 -11.07
C LYS A 140 -18.53 -12.01 -12.54
N THR A 141 -18.72 -12.97 -13.43
CA THR A 141 -18.98 -12.69 -14.84
C THR A 141 -20.22 -11.81 -14.90
N GLN A 142 -20.05 -10.55 -15.27
CA GLN A 142 -21.16 -9.73 -15.77
C GLN A 142 -21.62 -10.27 -17.13
#